data_AF-A0A536HE67-F1
#
_entry.id   AF-A0A536HE67-F1
#
_cell.length_a   1.000
_cell.length_b   1.000
_cell.length_c   1.000
_cell.angle_alpha   90.00
_cell.angle_beta   90.00
_cell.angle_gamma   90.00
#
_symmetry.space_group_name_H-M   'P 1'
#
loop_
_entity.id
_entity.type
_entity.pdbx_description
1 polymer ?
#
loop_
_entity_poly.entity_id
_entity_poly.type
_entity_poly.pdbx_seq_one_letter_code
_entity_poly.pdbx_strand_id
1 'polypeptide(L)'
;MGPPGRARAFRAGSGGIPMNEVLTTRRLALFGAIGPIVFVAVVIVVTFLEWDFLHARGWHLVQDSRVVYPSTTAMGPYGLLQTLNFLQMGLAVIAVALGLWRTVTPRPRVGTAFVVLAGVAFLLSSFTTDGTNGTPTTWHGTIHALAFLLLVFATLRSCSLSAFS
;
A
#
# COMPACT_ATOMS: atom_id res chain seq x y z
N MET A 1 -29.42 60.07 19.36
CA MET A 1 -29.95 58.69 19.51
C MET A 1 -29.79 57.97 18.17
N GLY A 2 -28.75 57.16 18.02
CA GLY A 2 -28.55 56.31 16.83
C GLY A 2 -29.22 54.93 17.03
N PRO A 3 -29.61 54.23 15.96
CA PRO A 3 -30.34 52.97 16.09
C PRO A 3 -29.45 51.85 16.66
N PRO A 4 -30.02 50.87 17.37
CA PRO A 4 -29.27 49.79 18.01
C PRO A 4 -28.61 48.90 16.95
N GLY A 5 -27.28 48.76 17.06
CA GLY A 5 -26.50 47.86 16.23
C GLY A 5 -26.98 46.43 16.36
N ARG A 6 -27.36 45.81 15.24
CA ARG A 6 -27.66 44.38 15.17
C ARG A 6 -26.44 43.61 15.67
N ALA A 7 -26.59 42.95 16.81
CA ALA A 7 -25.65 41.96 17.29
C ALA A 7 -25.46 40.90 16.20
N ARG A 8 -24.28 40.91 15.58
CA ARG A 8 -23.89 39.89 14.61
C ARG A 8 -23.70 38.62 15.42
N ALA A 9 -24.68 37.72 15.35
CA ALA A 9 -24.58 36.40 15.97
C ALA A 9 -23.29 35.74 15.48
N PHE A 10 -22.32 35.61 16.39
CA PHE A 10 -21.15 34.79 16.17
C PHE A 10 -21.65 33.35 16.05
N ARG A 11 -21.81 32.90 14.81
CA ARG A 11 -22.10 31.50 14.50
C ARG A 11 -20.85 30.74 14.89
N ALA A 12 -20.82 30.24 16.13
CA ALA A 12 -19.86 29.23 16.54
C ALA A 12 -20.03 28.06 15.56
N GLY A 13 -19.10 27.94 14.62
CA GLY A 13 -19.07 26.82 13.70
C GLY A 13 -18.86 25.56 14.52
N SER A 14 -19.92 24.78 14.71
CA SER A 14 -19.85 23.40 15.19
C SER A 14 -19.25 22.47 14.12
N GLY A 15 -18.21 22.93 13.43
CA GLY A 15 -17.51 22.22 12.36
C GLY A 15 -16.36 21.36 12.89
N GLY A 16 -16.34 21.04 14.19
CA GLY A 16 -15.40 20.07 14.73
C GLY A 16 -15.73 18.70 14.15
N ILE A 17 -14.75 18.06 13.51
CA ILE A 17 -14.87 16.67 13.07
C ILE A 17 -15.26 15.83 14.30
N PRO A 18 -16.32 15.01 14.23
CA PRO A 18 -16.80 14.28 15.40
C PRO A 18 -15.69 13.34 15.90
N MET A 19 -15.60 13.15 17.23
CA MET A 19 -14.49 12.42 17.88
C MET A 19 -14.25 11.01 17.29
N ASN A 20 -15.33 10.35 16.86
CA ASN A 20 -15.27 9.05 16.19
C ASN A 20 -14.52 9.10 14.84
N GLU A 21 -14.64 10.18 14.07
CA GLU A 21 -13.93 10.37 12.82
C GLU A 21 -12.45 10.68 13.04
N VAL A 22 -12.11 11.44 14.09
CA VAL A 22 -10.72 11.67 14.50
C VAL A 22 -10.06 10.35 14.92
N LEU A 23 -10.74 9.55 15.73
CA LEU A 23 -10.25 8.23 16.16
C LEU A 23 -10.11 7.26 14.98
N THR A 24 -11.06 7.26 14.05
CA THR A 24 -11.00 6.42 12.84
C THR A 24 -9.82 6.83 11.96
N THR A 25 -9.62 8.13 11.76
CA THR A 25 -8.50 8.67 10.98
C THR A 25 -7.16 8.30 11.62
N ARG A 26 -7.05 8.42 12.95
CA ARG A 26 -5.85 8.00 13.69
C ARG A 26 -5.56 6.51 13.53
N ARG A 27 -6.58 5.65 13.59
CA ARG A 27 -6.43 4.20 13.40
C ARG A 27 -5.97 3.86 11.98
N LEU A 28 -6.54 4.51 10.97
CA LEU A 28 -6.12 4.34 9.58
C LEU A 28 -4.68 4.79 9.36
N ALA A 29 -4.28 5.92 9.94
CA ALA A 29 -2.91 6.41 9.87
C ALA A 29 -1.92 5.44 10.54
N LEU A 30 -2.25 4.92 11.73
CA LEU A 30 -1.42 3.93 12.43
C LEU A 30 -1.31 2.62 11.63
N PHE A 31 -2.43 2.10 11.13
CA PHE A 31 -2.42 0.88 10.32
C PHE A 31 -1.60 1.05 9.04
N GLY A 32 -1.78 2.18 8.35
CA GLY A 32 -1.01 2.55 7.16
C GLY A 32 0.49 2.68 7.43
N ALA A 33 0.88 3.25 8.57
CA ALA A 33 2.28 3.41 8.97
C ALA A 33 2.94 2.09 9.40
N ILE A 34 2.21 1.22 10.08
CA ILE A 34 2.71 -0.08 10.56
C ILE A 34 2.79 -1.10 9.41
N GLY A 35 1.90 -1.01 8.42
CA GLY A 35 1.82 -1.95 7.30
C GLY A 35 3.17 -2.24 6.61
N PRO A 36 3.91 -1.22 6.14
CA PRO A 36 5.23 -1.41 5.52
C PRO A 36 6.27 -2.06 6.44
N ILE A 37 6.25 -1.76 7.75
CA ILE A 37 7.16 -2.35 8.74
C ILE A 37 6.88 -3.85 8.86
N VAL A 38 5.60 -4.21 9.02
CA VAL A 38 5.14 -5.61 9.04
C VAL A 38 5.51 -6.30 7.74
N PHE A 39 5.33 -5.62 6.60
CA PHE A 39 5.65 -6.18 5.29
C PHE A 39 7.10 -6.60 5.17
N VAL A 40 8.02 -5.71 5.53
CA VAL A 40 9.47 -5.99 5.50
C VAL A 40 9.82 -7.09 6.50
N ALA A 41 9.28 -7.05 7.72
CA ALA A 41 9.54 -8.07 8.73
C ALA A 41 9.11 -9.46 8.27
N VAL A 42 7.92 -9.59 7.67
CA VAL A 42 7.43 -10.86 7.12
C VAL A 42 8.27 -11.31 5.93
N VAL A 43 8.65 -10.42 5.02
CA VAL A 43 9.57 -10.77 3.92
C VAL A 43 10.88 -11.34 4.47
N ILE A 44 11.47 -10.72 5.49
CA ILE A 44 12.70 -11.22 6.11
C ILE A 44 12.47 -12.62 6.71
N VAL A 45 11.43 -12.79 7.53
CA VAL A 45 11.12 -14.06 8.18
C VAL A 45 10.88 -15.17 7.16
N VAL A 46 10.03 -14.92 6.16
CA VAL A 46 9.73 -15.90 5.10
C VAL A 46 10.98 -16.21 4.28
N THR A 47 11.83 -15.23 4.00
CA THR A 47 13.11 -15.46 3.30
C THR A 47 14.02 -16.43 4.06
N PHE A 48 14.09 -16.32 5.39
CA PHE A 48 14.83 -17.27 6.21
C PHE A 48 14.17 -18.66 6.24
N LEU A 49 12.84 -18.72 6.35
CA LEU A 49 12.10 -19.99 6.37
C LEU A 49 12.18 -20.74 5.03
N GLU A 50 12.29 -19.99 3.92
CA GLU A 50 12.36 -20.52 2.56
C GLU A 50 13.75 -20.45 1.95
N TRP A 51 14.80 -20.36 2.78
CA TRP A 51 16.17 -20.19 2.33
C TRP A 51 16.58 -21.22 1.28
N ASP A 52 16.40 -22.51 1.57
CA ASP A 52 16.77 -23.60 0.66
C ASP A 52 15.91 -23.62 -0.61
N PHE A 53 14.62 -23.30 -0.48
CA PHE A 53 13.70 -23.20 -1.62
C PHE A 53 14.14 -22.09 -2.57
N LEU A 54 14.45 -20.90 -2.06
CA LEU A 54 14.93 -19.77 -2.85
C LEU A 54 16.25 -20.09 -3.55
N HIS A 55 17.22 -20.69 -2.85
CA HIS A 55 18.51 -21.05 -3.43
C HIS A 55 18.38 -22.16 -4.50
N ALA A 56 17.49 -23.14 -4.29
CA ALA A 56 17.18 -24.16 -5.30
C ALA A 56 16.59 -23.56 -6.59
N ARG A 57 15.99 -22.37 -6.50
CA ARG A 57 15.45 -21.60 -7.63
C ARG A 57 16.47 -20.64 -8.26
N GLY A 58 17.70 -20.61 -7.74
CA GLY A 58 18.77 -19.72 -8.20
C GLY A 58 18.69 -18.30 -7.62
N TRP A 59 18.01 -18.11 -6.48
CA TRP A 59 18.09 -16.88 -5.72
C TRP A 59 19.39 -16.82 -4.93
N HIS A 60 20.01 -15.64 -4.92
CA HIS A 60 21.21 -15.35 -4.14
C HIS A 60 21.01 -14.00 -3.46
N LEU A 61 21.48 -13.87 -2.23
CA LEU A 61 21.28 -12.66 -1.44
C LEU A 61 22.00 -11.43 -2.02
N VAL A 62 23.19 -11.64 -2.61
CA VAL A 62 24.10 -10.54 -3.05
C VAL A 62 24.33 -10.54 -4.56
N GLN A 63 24.19 -11.69 -5.21
CA GLN A 63 24.43 -11.82 -6.65
C GLN A 63 23.14 -11.59 -7.42
N ASP A 64 23.26 -11.11 -8.67
CA ASP A 64 22.11 -10.97 -9.55
C ASP A 64 21.38 -12.31 -9.69
N SER A 65 20.10 -12.28 -9.37
CA SER A 65 19.21 -13.41 -9.55
C SER A 65 18.11 -13.05 -10.54
N ARG A 66 17.74 -14.02 -11.39
CA ARG A 66 16.57 -13.92 -12.26
C ARG A 66 15.26 -14.21 -11.51
N VAL A 67 15.35 -14.60 -10.24
CA VAL A 67 14.21 -14.87 -9.37
C VAL A 67 13.48 -13.57 -9.06
N VAL A 68 12.16 -13.58 -9.22
CA VAL A 68 11.28 -12.44 -8.94
C VAL A 68 11.07 -12.33 -7.43
N TYR A 69 12.12 -11.88 -6.73
CA TYR A 69 12.13 -11.70 -5.28
C TYR A 69 11.49 -10.36 -4.89
N PRO A 70 10.69 -10.29 -3.79
CA PRO A 70 10.34 -11.36 -2.87
C PRO A 70 9.14 -12.20 -3.29
N SER A 71 8.45 -11.91 -4.40
CA SER A 71 7.22 -12.59 -4.80
C SER A 71 7.35 -14.11 -4.96
N THR A 72 8.51 -14.61 -5.36
CA THR A 72 8.77 -16.05 -5.47
C THR A 72 8.58 -16.81 -4.16
N THR A 73 8.72 -16.16 -2.99
CA THR A 73 8.44 -16.84 -1.72
C THR A 73 6.98 -17.26 -1.58
N ALA A 74 6.04 -16.64 -2.31
CA ALA A 74 4.64 -17.10 -2.32
C ALA A 74 4.45 -18.50 -2.94
N MET A 75 5.48 -19.04 -3.61
CA MET A 75 5.46 -20.38 -4.22
C MET A 75 6.06 -21.46 -3.29
N GLY A 76 6.71 -21.06 -2.20
CA GLY A 76 7.40 -21.99 -1.30
C GLY A 76 6.48 -22.58 -0.23
N PRO A 77 7.04 -23.43 0.66
CA PRO A 77 6.28 -24.12 1.71
C PRO A 77 5.56 -23.17 2.68
N TYR A 78 6.07 -21.96 2.86
CA TYR A 78 5.53 -20.92 3.73
C TYR A 78 4.89 -19.77 2.93
N GLY A 79 4.65 -19.98 1.63
CA GLY A 79 4.23 -18.94 0.71
C GLY A 79 2.88 -18.28 1.04
N LEU A 80 2.01 -18.96 1.78
CA LEU A 80 0.79 -18.36 2.32
C LEU A 80 1.10 -17.11 3.17
N LEU A 81 2.21 -17.10 3.92
CA LEU A 81 2.64 -15.93 4.69
C LEU A 81 2.92 -14.75 3.77
N GLN A 82 3.60 -14.97 2.65
CA GLN A 82 3.86 -13.91 1.67
C GLN A 82 2.58 -13.46 0.96
N THR A 83 1.67 -14.37 0.62
CA THR A 83 0.35 -14.03 0.05
C THR A 83 -0.46 -13.14 1.00
N LEU A 84 -0.55 -13.51 2.29
CA LEU A 84 -1.22 -12.70 3.30
C LEU A 84 -0.51 -11.36 3.51
N ASN A 85 0.82 -11.33 3.39
CA ASN A 85 1.62 -10.12 3.49
C ASN A 85 1.28 -9.10 2.40
N PHE A 86 1.10 -9.56 1.16
CA PHE A 86 0.64 -8.71 0.06
C PHE A 86 -0.77 -8.14 0.31
N LEU A 87 -1.69 -8.96 0.81
CA LEU A 87 -3.05 -8.52 1.16
C LEU A 87 -3.02 -7.45 2.26
N GLN A 88 -2.31 -7.72 3.35
CA GLN A 88 -2.11 -6.79 4.47
C GLN A 88 -1.53 -5.45 4.00
N MET A 89 -0.50 -5.49 3.16
CA MET A 89 0.12 -4.27 2.63
C MET A 89 -0.84 -3.48 1.73
N GLY A 90 -1.58 -4.15 0.85
CA GLY A 90 -2.57 -3.50 -0.01
C GLY A 90 -3.63 -2.76 0.80
N LEU A 91 -4.15 -3.39 1.85
CA LEU A 91 -5.09 -2.76 2.78
C LEU A 91 -4.46 -1.58 3.53
N ALA A 92 -3.21 -1.69 3.96
CA ALA A 92 -2.51 -0.62 4.66
C ALA A 92 -2.31 0.62 3.76
N VAL A 93 -1.94 0.42 2.50
CA VAL A 93 -1.78 1.49 1.51
C VAL A 93 -3.13 2.17 1.21
N ILE A 94 -4.21 1.40 1.08
CA ILE A 94 -5.57 1.96 0.92
C ILE A 94 -5.96 2.78 2.16
N ALA A 95 -5.62 2.32 3.37
CA ALA A 95 -5.86 3.06 4.60
C ALA A 95 -5.13 4.41 4.62
N VAL A 96 -3.90 4.48 4.10
CA VAL A 96 -3.17 5.75 3.91
C VAL A 96 -3.93 6.68 2.96
N ALA A 97 -4.38 6.18 1.81
CA ALA A 97 -5.15 7.00 0.86
C ALA A 97 -6.43 7.58 1.50
N LEU A 98 -7.15 6.76 2.28
CA LEU A 98 -8.32 7.19 3.04
C LEU A 98 -7.98 8.22 4.12
N GLY A 99 -6.80 8.13 4.73
CA GLY A 99 -6.27 9.14 5.65
C GLY A 99 -6.04 10.46 4.93
N LEU A 100 -5.28 10.45 3.84
CA LEU A 100 -4.96 11.64 3.02
C LEU A 100 -6.22 12.36 2.55
N TRP A 101 -7.22 11.61 2.08
CA TRP A 101 -8.49 12.17 1.62
C TRP A 101 -9.26 12.94 2.71
N ARG A 102 -9.12 12.48 3.97
CA ARG A 102 -9.81 13.06 5.13
C ARG A 102 -9.06 14.23 5.75
N THR A 103 -7.72 14.24 5.69
CA THR A 103 -6.91 15.18 6.47
C THR A 103 -6.28 16.31 5.65
N VAL A 104 -6.09 16.15 4.33
CA VAL A 104 -5.39 17.14 3.50
C VAL A 104 -6.37 18.08 2.79
N THR A 105 -6.12 19.39 2.92
CA THR A 105 -6.88 20.45 2.23
C THR A 105 -5.92 21.42 1.51
N PRO A 106 -6.12 21.70 0.20
CA PRO A 106 -7.15 21.13 -0.68
C PRO A 106 -6.93 19.63 -0.92
N ARG A 107 -8.02 18.89 -1.21
CA ARG A 107 -7.96 17.42 -1.32
C ARG A 107 -7.09 16.99 -2.51
N PRO A 108 -6.03 16.18 -2.29
CA PRO A 108 -5.11 15.77 -3.36
C PRO A 108 -5.70 14.59 -4.17
N ARG A 109 -6.71 14.86 -5.01
CA ARG A 109 -7.50 13.82 -5.70
C ARG A 109 -6.64 12.87 -6.54
N VAL A 110 -5.73 13.42 -7.35
CA VAL A 110 -4.90 12.64 -8.26
C VAL A 110 -3.89 11.79 -7.49
N GLY A 111 -3.18 12.39 -6.52
CA GLY A 111 -2.26 11.65 -5.65
C GLY A 111 -2.96 10.54 -4.88
N THR A 112 -4.13 10.84 -4.27
CA THR A 112 -4.94 9.84 -3.56
C THR A 112 -5.35 8.69 -4.47
N ALA A 113 -5.75 8.96 -5.71
CA ALA A 113 -6.10 7.92 -6.68
C ALA A 113 -4.91 7.00 -7.00
N PHE A 114 -3.71 7.54 -7.18
CA PHE A 114 -2.51 6.73 -7.39
C PHE A 114 -2.14 5.90 -6.16
N VAL A 115 -2.31 6.42 -4.94
CA VAL A 115 -2.10 5.63 -3.71
C VAL A 115 -3.11 4.48 -3.63
N VAL A 116 -4.39 4.71 -3.97
CA VAL A 116 -5.39 3.63 -4.05
C VAL A 116 -4.98 2.58 -5.08
N LEU A 117 -4.55 3.01 -6.28
CA LEU A 117 -4.09 2.09 -7.33
C LEU A 117 -2.88 1.27 -6.87
N ALA A 118 -1.94 1.86 -6.14
CA ALA A 118 -0.82 1.12 -5.55
C ALA A 118 -1.30 0.07 -4.52
N GLY A 119 -2.29 0.40 -3.70
CA GLY A 119 -2.88 -0.56 -2.77
C GLY A 119 -3.62 -1.70 -3.48
N VAL A 120 -4.38 -1.41 -4.53
CA VAL A 120 -5.02 -2.43 -5.38
C VAL A 120 -3.98 -3.32 -6.05
N ALA A 121 -2.87 -2.74 -6.54
CA ALA A 121 -1.77 -3.49 -7.12
C ALA A 121 -1.19 -4.50 -6.11
N PHE A 122 -0.95 -4.09 -4.86
CA PHE A 122 -0.54 -5.00 -3.80
C PHE A 122 -1.55 -6.13 -3.54
N LEU A 123 -2.85 -5.83 -3.52
CA LEU A 123 -3.88 -6.86 -3.38
C LEU A 123 -3.84 -7.87 -4.54
N LEU A 124 -3.65 -7.39 -5.77
CA LEU A 124 -3.53 -8.25 -6.96
C LEU A 124 -2.21 -9.05 -6.97
N SER A 125 -1.15 -8.54 -6.35
CA SER A 125 0.08 -9.31 -6.13
C SER A 125 -0.08 -10.48 -5.15
N SER A 126 -1.23 -10.62 -4.48
CA SER A 126 -1.53 -11.82 -3.68
C SER A 126 -1.75 -13.07 -4.55
N PHE A 127 -2.10 -12.91 -5.82
CA PHE A 127 -2.11 -14.00 -6.79
C PHE A 127 -0.68 -14.53 -6.91
N THR A 128 -0.49 -15.84 -6.73
CA THR A 128 0.85 -16.42 -6.72
C THR A 128 1.55 -16.17 -8.06
N THR A 129 2.76 -15.64 -7.99
CA THR A 129 3.62 -15.48 -9.17
C THR A 129 4.02 -16.84 -9.72
N ASP A 130 4.40 -16.89 -10.99
CA ASP A 130 4.92 -18.08 -11.63
C ASP A 130 6.03 -17.76 -12.63
N GLY A 131 6.62 -18.82 -13.20
CA GLY A 131 7.79 -18.71 -14.06
C GLY A 131 9.10 -18.53 -13.26
N THR A 132 10.21 -18.89 -13.89
CA THR A 132 11.57 -18.72 -13.32
C THR A 132 12.25 -17.43 -13.75
N ASN A 133 11.77 -16.81 -14.84
CA ASN A 133 12.48 -15.74 -15.54
C ASN A 133 11.64 -14.44 -15.62
N GLY A 134 10.61 -14.31 -14.77
CA GLY A 134 9.67 -13.18 -14.80
C GLY A 134 8.67 -13.21 -15.95
N THR A 135 8.70 -14.22 -16.83
CA THR A 135 7.66 -14.45 -17.83
C THR A 135 6.58 -15.36 -17.25
N PRO A 136 5.33 -14.87 -17.07
CA PRO A 136 4.28 -15.67 -16.49
C PRO A 136 3.80 -16.77 -17.44
N THR A 137 3.45 -17.93 -16.89
CA THR A 137 3.01 -19.10 -17.68
C THR A 137 1.56 -19.50 -17.38
N THR A 138 0.97 -18.96 -16.33
CA THR A 138 -0.45 -19.13 -15.96
C THR A 138 -1.16 -17.79 -15.91
N TRP A 139 -2.49 -17.86 -15.80
CA TRP A 139 -3.32 -16.67 -15.68
C TRP A 139 -3.12 -15.95 -14.33
N HIS A 140 -2.87 -16.68 -13.22
CA HIS A 140 -2.57 -16.07 -11.92
C HIS A 140 -1.25 -15.29 -11.97
N GLY A 141 -0.22 -15.89 -12.56
CA GLY A 141 1.07 -15.23 -12.76
C GLY A 141 0.98 -13.99 -13.65
N THR A 142 0.14 -14.04 -14.69
CA THR A 142 -0.16 -12.87 -15.54
C THR A 142 -0.79 -11.74 -14.72
N ILE A 143 -1.77 -12.03 -13.85
CA ILE A 143 -2.36 -11.04 -12.95
C ILE A 143 -1.28 -10.45 -12.03
N HIS A 144 -0.44 -11.29 -11.43
CA HIS A 144 0.65 -10.84 -10.56
C HIS A 144 1.64 -9.92 -11.30
N ALA A 145 2.05 -10.28 -12.52
CA ALA A 145 2.97 -9.49 -13.32
C ALA A 145 2.39 -8.13 -13.69
N LEU A 146 1.13 -8.09 -14.13
CA LEU A 146 0.42 -6.84 -14.42
C LEU A 146 0.23 -5.99 -13.16
N ALA A 147 -0.04 -6.62 -12.01
CA ALA A 147 -0.12 -5.95 -10.72
C ALA A 147 1.20 -5.29 -10.36
N PHE A 148 2.33 -5.97 -10.55
CA PHE A 148 3.65 -5.39 -10.32
C PHE A 148 3.91 -4.17 -11.21
N LEU A 149 3.58 -4.23 -12.50
CA LEU A 149 3.71 -3.09 -13.41
C LEU A 149 2.82 -1.92 -12.98
N LEU A 150 1.58 -2.20 -12.56
CA LEU A 150 0.68 -1.19 -12.02
C LEU A 150 1.24 -0.56 -10.74
N LEU A 151 1.84 -1.35 -9.85
CA LEU A 151 2.46 -0.86 -8.62
C LEU A 151 3.61 0.10 -8.93
N VAL A 152 4.52 -0.27 -9.84
CA VAL A 152 5.63 0.58 -10.28
C VAL A 152 5.10 1.88 -10.88
N PHE A 153 4.13 1.79 -11.79
CA PHE A 153 3.54 2.96 -12.42
C PHE A 153 2.87 3.90 -11.40
N ALA A 154 2.06 3.34 -10.49
CA ALA A 154 1.32 4.11 -9.50
C ALA A 154 2.25 4.79 -8.48
N THR A 155 3.28 4.08 -8.00
CA THR A 155 4.23 4.61 -7.01
C THR A 155 5.13 5.69 -7.61
N LEU A 156 5.66 5.51 -8.82
CA LEU A 156 6.45 6.53 -9.51
C LEU A 156 5.65 7.83 -9.69
N ARG A 157 4.41 7.73 -10.18
CA ARG A 157 3.54 8.90 -10.38
C ARG A 157 3.13 9.54 -9.06
N SER A 158 2.87 8.74 -8.03
CA SER A 158 2.57 9.25 -6.69
C SER A 158 3.74 10.05 -6.11
N CYS A 159 4.98 9.57 -6.22
CA CYS A 159 6.16 10.31 -5.78
C CYS A 159 6.37 11.61 -6.56
N SER A 160 6.26 11.58 -7.89
CA SER A 160 6.44 12.79 -8.70
C SER A 160 5.39 13.86 -8.42
N LEU A 161 4.13 13.49 -8.15
CA LEU A 161 3.07 14.47 -7.89
C LEU A 161 3.11 15.03 -6.45
N SER A 162 3.67 14.26 -5.50
CA SER A 162 3.83 14.70 -4.11
C SER A 162 5.01 15.66 -3.91
N ALA A 163 5.95 15.71 -4.86
CA ALA A 163 7.13 16.58 -4.80
C ALA A 163 6.91 18.01 -5.35
N PHE A 164 5.75 18.28 -5.98
CA PHE A 164 5.43 19.56 -6.62
C PHE A 164 4.08 20.16 -6.19
N SER A 165 3.51 19.69 -5.07
CA SER A 165 2.26 20.20 -4.51
C SER A 165 2.48 20.91 -3.19
#